data_AF-A0ABD3F5F0-F1
#
_entry.id   AF-A0ABD3F5F0-F1
#
_cell.length_a   1.000
_cell.length_b   1.000
_cell.length_c   1.000
_cell.angle_alpha   90.00
_cell.angle_beta   90.00
_cell.angle_gamma   90.00
#
_symmetry.space_group_name_H-M   'P 1'
#
loop_
_entity.id
_entity.type
_entity.pdbx_description
1 polymer ?
#
loop_
_entity_poly.entity_id
_entity_poly.type
_entity_poly.pdbx_seq_one_letter_code
_entity_poly.pdbx_strand_id
1 'polypeptide(L)'
;MLRKVTLVARRSLQTRTMRAMSTNPNVDDNAFVRSISKDQAKRALERGASIRADHFAAKGDFPAVSQGDHEVNSDEANRKRIIYRSKQRGWLEVDLLLGRWASQNVMQLSSEELRQYEDILNEETIDIFNYISGKSPVPEKLDTPMMKRLQEYCLSSPLGKASVEGFAENKKFMSN
;
A
#
# COMPACT_ATOMS: atom_id res chain seq x y z
N MET A 1 15.19 -7.91 52.68
CA MET A 1 15.76 -6.66 52.15
C MET A 1 15.96 -6.84 50.65
N LEU A 2 15.02 -6.38 49.83
CA LEU A 2 14.98 -6.59 48.37
C LEU A 2 16.04 -5.74 47.64
N ARG A 3 16.79 -6.34 46.70
CA ARG A 3 17.49 -5.59 45.64
C ARG A 3 16.79 -5.89 44.31
N LYS A 4 16.14 -4.86 43.75
CA LYS A 4 15.53 -4.90 42.41
C LYS A 4 16.64 -4.91 41.36
N VAL A 5 16.65 -5.93 40.50
CA VAL A 5 17.45 -5.96 39.27
C VAL A 5 16.58 -5.37 38.17
N THR A 6 16.91 -4.17 37.70
CA THR A 6 16.22 -3.54 36.57
C THR A 6 16.97 -3.89 35.29
N LEU A 7 16.44 -4.85 34.53
CA LEU A 7 16.95 -5.23 33.21
C LEU A 7 16.47 -4.18 32.19
N VAL A 8 17.33 -3.25 31.79
CA VAL A 8 17.08 -2.36 30.64
C VAL A 8 17.31 -3.18 29.38
N ALA A 9 16.22 -3.67 28.78
CA ALA A 9 16.24 -4.28 27.46
C ALA A 9 16.61 -3.20 26.42
N ARG A 10 17.88 -3.20 26.01
CA ARG A 10 18.35 -2.45 24.85
C ARG A 10 17.67 -3.03 23.60
N ARG A 11 16.58 -2.40 23.15
CA ARG A 11 16.05 -2.63 21.79
C ARG A 11 17.14 -2.21 20.81
N SER A 12 17.77 -3.20 20.17
CA SER A 12 18.65 -2.98 19.03
C SER A 12 17.86 -2.25 17.95
N LEU A 13 18.20 -0.99 17.70
CA LEU A 13 17.81 -0.28 16.48
C LEU A 13 18.48 -1.02 15.32
N GLN A 14 17.78 -1.98 14.71
CA GLN A 14 18.16 -2.45 13.39
C GLN A 14 18.12 -1.23 12.47
N THR A 15 19.26 -0.91 11.86
CA THR A 15 19.38 0.07 10.79
C THR A 15 18.42 -0.31 9.69
N ARG A 16 17.26 0.34 9.66
CA ARG A 16 16.24 0.18 8.63
C ARG A 16 16.83 0.70 7.33
N THR A 17 17.29 -0.21 6.48
CA THR A 17 17.74 0.11 5.12
C THR A 17 16.67 0.95 4.44
N MET A 18 17.09 2.07 3.87
CA MET A 18 16.24 3.03 3.16
C MET A 18 15.41 2.25 2.12
N ARG A 19 14.08 2.26 2.24
CA ARG A 19 13.18 1.59 1.31
C ARG A 19 13.25 2.38 -0.01
N ALA A 20 13.73 1.77 -1.09
CA ALA A 20 13.68 2.32 -2.44
C ALA A 20 12.23 2.76 -2.74
N MET A 21 12.07 3.93 -3.35
CA MET A 21 10.75 4.51 -3.61
C MET A 21 10.09 3.81 -4.80
N SER A 22 10.87 3.41 -5.80
CA SER A 22 10.47 2.47 -6.83
C SER A 22 11.29 1.19 -6.74
N THR A 23 10.66 0.07 -7.05
CA THR A 23 11.35 -1.22 -7.21
C THR A 23 11.83 -1.45 -8.64
N ASN A 24 11.61 -0.49 -9.54
CA ASN A 24 12.14 -0.47 -10.90
C ASN A 24 13.62 -0.04 -10.91
N PRO A 25 14.58 -0.90 -11.30
CA PRO A 25 16.01 -0.57 -11.30
C PRO A 25 16.39 0.50 -12.33
N ASN A 26 15.51 0.81 -13.29
CA ASN A 26 15.75 1.82 -14.32
C ASN A 26 15.35 3.23 -13.88
N VAL A 27 14.64 3.39 -12.76
CA VAL A 27 14.28 4.69 -12.20
C VAL A 27 15.37 5.11 -11.23
N ASP A 28 16.06 6.22 -11.52
CA ASP A 28 16.97 6.81 -10.55
C ASP A 28 16.15 7.50 -9.45
N ASP A 29 15.94 6.79 -8.34
CA ASP A 29 15.30 7.29 -7.12
C ASP A 29 15.95 8.58 -6.58
N ASN A 30 17.21 8.86 -6.96
CA ASN A 30 17.95 10.05 -6.58
C ASN A 30 17.99 11.13 -7.68
N ALA A 31 17.22 11.02 -8.76
CA ALA A 31 17.21 12.02 -9.83
C ALA A 31 16.90 13.44 -9.31
N PHE A 32 15.96 13.57 -8.36
CA PHE A 32 15.61 14.84 -7.71
C PHE A 32 16.74 15.41 -6.83
N VAL A 33 17.66 14.56 -6.36
CA VAL A 33 18.81 14.94 -5.52
C VAL A 33 19.90 15.62 -6.34
N ARG A 34 19.98 15.36 -7.65
CA ARG A 34 21.07 15.86 -8.52
C ARG A 34 21.12 17.39 -8.62
N SER A 35 20.02 18.10 -8.33
CA SER A 35 19.93 19.57 -8.33
C SER A 35 19.93 20.20 -6.93
N ILE A 36 20.13 19.40 -5.87
CA ILE A 36 19.91 19.77 -4.47
C ILE A 36 21.16 19.46 -3.64
N SER A 37 21.46 20.25 -2.60
CA SER A 37 22.57 19.94 -1.68
C SER A 37 22.37 18.57 -1.02
N LYS A 38 23.45 17.82 -0.78
CA LYS A 38 23.41 16.50 -0.10
C LYS A 38 22.62 16.54 1.22
N ASP A 39 22.72 17.63 1.97
CA ASP A 39 21.99 17.81 3.23
C ASP A 39 20.49 18.03 3.02
N GLN A 40 20.11 18.77 1.98
CA GLN A 40 18.72 19.01 1.64
C GLN A 40 18.04 17.74 1.11
N ALA A 41 18.76 16.94 0.31
CA ALA A 41 18.29 15.65 -0.16
C ALA A 41 18.06 14.65 0.98
N LYS A 42 19.00 14.56 1.92
CA LYS A 42 18.87 13.74 3.13
C LYS A 42 17.62 14.13 3.93
N ARG A 43 17.41 15.42 4.20
CA ARG A 43 16.22 15.93 4.90
C ARG A 43 14.92 15.62 4.15
N ALA A 44 14.92 15.72 2.82
CA ALA A 44 13.73 15.44 2.00
C ALA A 44 13.35 13.94 2.09
N LEU A 45 14.34 13.06 2.01
CA LEU A 45 14.14 11.61 2.09
C LEU A 45 13.70 11.19 3.50
N GLU A 46 14.33 11.74 4.55
CA GLU A 46 13.93 11.53 5.95
C GLU A 46 12.50 12.01 6.21
N ARG A 47 12.13 13.20 5.71
CA ARG A 47 10.76 13.73 5.80
C ARG A 47 9.76 12.83 5.06
N GLY A 48 10.10 12.37 3.87
CA GLY A 48 9.25 11.44 3.11
C GLY A 48 9.05 10.13 3.87
N ALA A 49 10.12 9.60 4.49
CA ALA A 49 10.06 8.40 5.32
C ALA A 49 9.21 8.61 6.59
N SER A 50 9.31 9.77 7.26
CA SER A 50 8.53 10.08 8.46
C SER A 50 7.04 10.21 8.14
N ILE A 51 6.68 10.96 7.08
CA ILE A 51 5.29 11.12 6.64
C ILE A 51 4.66 9.75 6.32
N ARG A 52 5.41 8.88 5.63
CA ARG A 52 4.96 7.52 5.35
C ARG A 52 4.83 6.68 6.61
N ALA A 53 5.78 6.78 7.55
CA ALA A 53 5.71 6.07 8.82
C ALA A 53 4.48 6.47 9.64
N ASP A 54 4.18 7.77 9.71
CA ASP A 54 2.98 8.29 10.36
C ASP A 54 1.69 7.83 9.66
N HIS A 55 1.75 7.68 8.33
CA HIS A 55 0.65 7.12 7.56
C HIS A 55 0.48 5.61 7.80
N PHE A 56 1.55 4.86 8.05
CA PHE A 56 1.49 3.42 8.34
C PHE A 56 1.11 3.08 9.77
N ALA A 57 1.43 3.96 10.72
CA ALA A 57 1.03 3.78 12.10
C ALA A 57 -0.50 3.71 12.18
N ALA A 58 -1.03 2.56 12.61
CA ALA A 58 -2.43 2.46 12.99
C ALA A 58 -2.67 3.50 14.09
N LYS A 59 -3.49 4.53 13.79
CA LYS A 59 -3.91 5.48 14.81
C LYS A 59 -4.83 4.73 15.76
N GLY A 60 -4.31 4.32 16.91
CA GLY A 60 -5.09 3.72 17.99
C GLY A 60 -5.82 4.77 18.83
N ASP A 61 -5.43 6.04 18.68
CA ASP A 61 -5.99 7.15 19.43
C ASP A 61 -6.71 8.10 18.47
N PHE A 62 -7.99 8.32 18.75
CA PHE A 62 -8.88 9.14 17.94
C PHE A 62 -9.53 10.17 18.87
N PRO A 63 -9.52 11.47 18.51
CA PRO A 63 -10.10 12.50 19.37
C PRO A 63 -11.58 12.20 19.64
N ALA A 64 -11.98 12.21 20.92
CA ALA A 64 -13.36 11.94 21.32
C ALA A 64 -14.38 12.87 20.63
N VAL A 65 -13.98 14.11 20.31
CA VAL A 65 -14.81 15.08 19.57
C VAL A 65 -15.13 14.66 18.13
N SER A 66 -14.37 13.72 17.56
CA SER A 66 -14.53 13.23 16.19
C SER A 66 -15.18 11.84 16.12
N GLN A 67 -15.39 11.20 17.26
CA GLN A 67 -16.13 9.94 17.36
C GLN A 67 -17.55 10.28 17.77
N GLY A 68 -18.56 9.90 16.97
CA GLY A 68 -19.95 9.98 17.38
C GLY A 68 -20.24 9.00 18.53
N ASP A 69 -21.51 8.61 18.70
CA ASP A 69 -21.92 7.67 19.77
C ASP A 69 -21.48 6.21 19.54
N HIS A 70 -20.49 5.96 18.68
CA HIS A 70 -20.05 4.63 18.26
C HIS A 70 -18.60 4.39 18.65
N GLU A 71 -18.35 3.29 19.35
CA GLU A 71 -17.01 2.80 19.64
C GLU A 71 -16.33 2.32 18.36
N VAL A 72 -15.21 2.95 17.98
CA VAL A 72 -14.47 2.58 16.76
C VAL A 72 -13.50 1.44 17.07
N ASN A 73 -13.77 0.26 16.52
CA ASN A 73 -12.80 -0.83 16.49
C ASN A 73 -11.60 -0.44 15.59
N SER A 74 -10.40 -0.38 16.18
CA SER A 74 -9.18 0.06 15.48
C SER A 74 -8.74 -0.86 14.34
N ASP A 75 -8.95 -2.18 14.46
CA ASP A 75 -8.66 -3.15 13.40
C ASP A 75 -9.63 -2.97 12.23
N GLU A 76 -10.92 -2.84 12.52
CA GLU A 76 -11.95 -2.61 11.50
C GLU A 76 -11.71 -1.26 10.78
N ALA A 77 -11.34 -0.22 11.51
CA ALA A 77 -10.95 1.07 10.95
C ALA A 77 -9.73 0.95 10.03
N ASN A 78 -8.70 0.18 10.41
CA ASN A 78 -7.54 -0.06 9.55
C ASN A 78 -7.92 -0.80 8.26
N ARG A 79 -8.76 -1.84 8.35
CA ARG A 79 -9.25 -2.58 7.17
C ARG A 79 -10.04 -1.69 6.22
N LYS A 80 -10.94 -0.84 6.75
CA LYS A 80 -11.67 0.17 5.96
C LYS A 80 -10.70 1.14 5.26
N ARG A 81 -9.66 1.60 5.96
CA ARG A 81 -8.61 2.45 5.39
C ARG A 81 -7.84 1.75 4.27
N ILE A 82 -7.51 0.48 4.42
CA ILE A 82 -6.82 -0.33 3.41
C ILE A 82 -7.68 -0.51 2.16
N ILE A 83 -8.98 -0.80 2.33
CA ILE A 83 -9.95 -0.89 1.23
C ILE A 83 -10.03 0.46 0.51
N TYR A 84 -10.09 1.56 1.24
CA TYR A 84 -10.09 2.90 0.67
C TYR A 84 -8.81 3.20 -0.12
N ARG A 85 -7.62 2.93 0.44
CA ARG A 85 -6.33 3.07 -0.26
C ARG A 85 -6.25 2.25 -1.54
N SER A 86 -6.90 1.10 -1.58
CA SER A 86 -6.95 0.23 -2.77
C SER A 86 -7.78 0.82 -3.92
N LYS A 87 -8.62 1.83 -3.65
CA LYS A 87 -9.52 2.49 -4.61
C LYS A 87 -9.04 3.87 -5.06
N GLN A 88 -7.93 4.37 -4.49
CA GLN A 88 -7.49 5.77 -4.62
C GLN A 88 -6.02 5.84 -5.01
N ARG A 89 -5.64 5.13 -6.08
CA ARG A 89 -4.28 5.08 -6.63
C ARG A 89 -4.07 6.04 -7.80
N GLY A 90 -5.14 6.50 -8.44
CA GLY A 90 -5.11 7.46 -9.56
C GLY A 90 -5.03 6.81 -10.95
N TRP A 91 -4.93 5.49 -11.03
CA TRP A 91 -5.03 4.72 -12.27
C TRP A 91 -6.27 3.85 -12.19
N LEU A 92 -7.26 4.14 -13.05
CA LEU A 92 -8.57 3.50 -12.99
C LEU A 92 -8.47 1.97 -13.09
N GLU A 93 -7.56 1.45 -13.90
CA GLU A 93 -7.35 0.01 -14.07
C GLU A 93 -6.93 -0.65 -12.75
N VAL A 94 -5.96 -0.04 -12.06
CA VAL A 94 -5.46 -0.55 -10.77
C VAL A 94 -6.51 -0.41 -9.68
N ASP A 95 -7.21 0.73 -9.66
CA ASP A 95 -8.28 1.02 -8.71
C ASP A 95 -9.46 0.05 -8.84
N LEU A 96 -9.83 -0.33 -10.07
CA LEU A 96 -10.88 -1.32 -10.30
C LEU A 96 -10.45 -2.73 -9.90
N LEU A 97 -9.23 -3.14 -10.25
CA LEU A 97 -8.71 -4.47 -9.92
C LEU A 97 -8.54 -4.64 -8.41
N LEU A 98 -7.75 -3.77 -7.77
CA LEU A 98 -7.45 -3.87 -6.35
C LEU A 98 -8.64 -3.45 -5.49
N GLY A 99 -9.38 -2.41 -5.89
CA GLY A 99 -10.53 -1.94 -5.14
C GLY A 99 -11.64 -2.98 -5.05
N ARG A 100 -11.91 -3.72 -6.13
CA ARG A 100 -12.91 -4.81 -6.12
C ARG A 100 -12.43 -5.98 -5.28
N TRP A 101 -11.18 -6.43 -5.49
CA TRP A 101 -10.60 -7.51 -4.69
C TRP A 101 -10.60 -7.19 -3.19
N ALA A 102 -10.15 -5.98 -2.83
CA ALA A 102 -10.06 -5.53 -1.46
C ALA A 102 -11.43 -5.50 -0.78
N SER A 103 -12.45 -4.98 -1.47
CA SER A 103 -13.81 -4.89 -0.93
C SER A 103 -14.41 -6.26 -0.63
N GLN A 104 -13.97 -7.31 -1.31
CA GLN A 104 -14.46 -8.68 -1.14
C GLN A 104 -13.66 -9.47 -0.09
N ASN A 105 -12.35 -9.20 0.07
CA ASN A 105 -11.45 -10.08 0.81
C ASN A 105 -10.87 -9.45 2.08
N VAL A 106 -10.62 -8.13 2.13
CA VAL A 106 -9.82 -7.50 3.20
C VAL A 106 -10.43 -7.66 4.59
N MET A 107 -11.76 -7.71 4.71
CA MET A 107 -12.42 -7.90 6.00
C MET A 107 -12.20 -9.30 6.61
N GLN A 108 -11.80 -10.28 5.79
CA GLN A 108 -11.65 -11.69 6.18
C GLN A 108 -10.18 -12.11 6.32
N LEU A 109 -9.23 -11.23 5.97
CA LEU A 109 -7.80 -11.55 6.04
C LEU A 109 -7.33 -11.73 7.48
N SER A 110 -6.45 -12.70 7.70
CA SER A 110 -5.66 -12.78 8.92
C SER A 110 -4.74 -11.56 9.07
N SER A 111 -4.19 -11.34 10.26
CA SER A 111 -3.26 -10.23 10.51
C SER A 111 -2.00 -10.28 9.64
N GLU A 112 -1.48 -11.48 9.39
CA GLU A 112 -0.31 -11.68 8.54
C GLU A 112 -0.63 -11.43 7.05
N GLU A 113 -1.76 -11.92 6.56
CA GLU A 113 -2.22 -11.65 5.19
C GLU A 113 -2.49 -10.15 4.97
N LEU A 114 -3.10 -9.49 5.96
CA LEU A 114 -3.36 -8.05 5.91
C LEU A 114 -2.06 -7.26 5.83
N ARG A 115 -1.04 -7.66 6.60
CA ARG A 115 0.29 -7.06 6.56
C ARG A 115 0.95 -7.23 5.19
N GLN A 116 0.89 -8.43 4.60
CA GLN A 116 1.41 -8.67 3.25
C GLN A 116 0.69 -7.80 2.22
N TYR A 117 -0.63 -7.67 2.32
CA TYR A 117 -1.41 -6.81 1.43
C TYR A 117 -1.04 -5.32 1.59
N GLU A 118 -0.86 -4.86 2.84
CA GLU A 118 -0.37 -3.51 3.10
C GLU A 118 1.02 -3.27 2.48
N ASP A 119 1.93 -4.24 2.58
CA ASP A 119 3.26 -4.13 1.97
C ASP A 119 3.21 -3.99 0.45
N ILE A 120 2.24 -4.62 -0.21
CA ILE A 120 1.99 -4.44 -1.66
C ILE A 120 1.47 -3.03 -1.93
N LEU A 121 0.49 -2.54 -1.16
CA LEU A 121 -0.08 -1.19 -1.32
C LEU A 121 0.93 -0.06 -1.06
N ASN A 122 2.10 -0.39 -0.50
CA ASN A 122 3.16 0.56 -0.20
C ASN A 122 4.12 0.79 -1.36
N GLU A 123 4.03 -0.01 -2.42
CA GLU A 123 4.75 0.24 -3.66
C GLU A 123 4.01 1.29 -4.51
N GLU A 124 4.71 1.79 -5.53
CA GLU A 124 4.13 2.75 -6.48
C GLU A 124 3.10 2.10 -7.39
N THR A 125 2.11 2.89 -7.83
CA THR A 125 0.99 2.37 -8.65
C THR A 125 1.49 1.65 -9.91
N ILE A 126 2.56 2.18 -10.54
CA ILE A 126 3.19 1.58 -11.72
C ILE A 126 3.83 0.22 -11.41
N ASP A 127 4.52 0.11 -10.27
CA ASP A 127 5.19 -1.11 -9.85
C ASP A 127 4.17 -2.19 -9.49
N ILE A 128 3.14 -1.83 -8.71
CA ILE A 128 2.03 -2.73 -8.39
C ILE A 128 1.39 -3.27 -9.68
N PHE A 129 1.09 -2.38 -10.63
CA PHE A 129 0.52 -2.78 -11.91
C PHE A 129 1.42 -3.78 -12.67
N ASN A 130 2.73 -3.53 -12.72
CA ASN A 130 3.68 -4.42 -13.38
C ASN A 130 3.77 -5.79 -12.69
N TYR A 131 3.67 -5.85 -11.37
CA TYR A 131 3.66 -7.11 -10.62
C TYR A 131 2.39 -7.92 -10.83
N ILE A 132 1.22 -7.30 -10.65
CA ILE A 132 -0.06 -8.01 -10.76
C ILE A 132 -0.36 -8.44 -12.20
N SER A 133 0.21 -7.74 -13.19
CA SER A 133 0.10 -8.11 -14.62
C SER A 133 1.20 -9.06 -15.11
N GLY A 134 2.19 -9.39 -14.27
CA GLY A 134 3.31 -10.27 -14.63
C GLY A 134 4.32 -9.65 -15.61
N LYS A 135 4.28 -8.33 -15.83
CA LYS A 135 5.23 -7.62 -16.70
C LYS A 135 6.62 -7.48 -16.09
N SER A 136 6.71 -7.50 -14.77
CA SER A 136 7.98 -7.42 -14.05
C SER A 136 8.07 -8.50 -12.99
N PRO A 137 9.28 -9.01 -12.69
CA PRO A 137 9.47 -9.98 -11.63
C PRO A 137 9.09 -9.35 -10.29
N VAL A 138 8.41 -10.13 -9.44
CA VAL A 138 8.07 -9.72 -8.08
C VAL A 138 9.36 -9.70 -7.24
N PRO A 139 9.68 -8.59 -6.56
CA PRO A 139 10.82 -8.55 -5.63
C PRO A 139 10.66 -9.59 -4.52
N GLU A 140 11.76 -10.17 -4.03
CA GLU A 140 11.76 -11.21 -2.99
C GLU A 140 10.95 -10.81 -1.74
N LYS A 141 11.00 -9.52 -1.35
CA LYS A 141 10.23 -8.97 -0.22
C LYS A 141 8.70 -9.06 -0.39
N LEU A 142 8.22 -9.19 -1.63
CA LEU A 142 6.80 -9.24 -2.00
C LEU A 142 6.38 -10.61 -2.58
N ASP A 143 7.31 -11.56 -2.74
CA ASP A 143 6.99 -12.92 -3.17
C ASP A 143 6.28 -13.67 -2.03
N THR A 144 5.00 -13.37 -1.89
CA THR A 144 4.13 -13.80 -0.81
C THR A 144 2.92 -14.52 -1.39
N PRO A 145 2.25 -15.39 -0.60
CA PRO A 145 0.97 -15.98 -1.00
C PRO A 145 -0.07 -14.91 -1.38
N MET A 146 -0.03 -13.76 -0.71
CA MET A 146 -0.92 -12.63 -1.01
C MET A 146 -0.70 -12.06 -2.42
N MET A 147 0.55 -11.84 -2.83
CA MET A 147 0.87 -11.38 -4.18
C MET A 147 0.39 -12.39 -5.25
N LYS A 148 0.60 -13.69 -5.01
CA LYS A 148 0.16 -14.75 -5.93
C LYS A 148 -1.37 -14.75 -6.09
N ARG A 149 -2.10 -14.61 -4.98
CA ARG A 149 -3.58 -14.52 -4.99
C ARG A 149 -4.07 -13.29 -5.77
N LEU A 150 -3.37 -12.16 -5.69
CA LEU A 150 -3.70 -10.97 -6.48
C LEU A 150 -3.41 -11.16 -7.97
N GLN A 151 -2.27 -11.78 -8.32
CA GLN A 151 -1.94 -12.10 -9.71
C GLN A 151 -2.98 -13.04 -10.33
N GLU A 152 -3.31 -14.13 -9.64
CA GLU A 152 -4.36 -15.07 -10.06
C GLU A 152 -5.70 -14.35 -10.28
N TYR A 153 -6.10 -13.50 -9.33
CA TYR A 153 -7.31 -12.71 -9.47
C TYR A 153 -7.26 -11.81 -10.71
N CYS A 154 -6.19 -11.04 -10.91
CA CYS A 154 -6.09 -10.11 -12.04
C CYS A 154 -6.06 -10.85 -13.39
N LEU A 155 -5.35 -11.98 -13.47
CA LEU A 155 -5.26 -12.81 -14.68
C LEU A 155 -6.59 -13.52 -15.00
N SER A 156 -7.43 -13.79 -14.00
CA SER A 156 -8.76 -14.38 -14.20
C SER A 156 -9.76 -13.46 -14.94
N SER A 157 -9.38 -12.22 -15.26
CA SER A 157 -10.25 -11.21 -15.89
C SER A 157 -11.56 -10.97 -15.09
N PRO A 158 -11.47 -10.54 -13.83
CA PRO A 158 -12.60 -10.50 -12.90
C PRO A 158 -13.62 -9.41 -13.21
N LEU A 159 -13.26 -8.48 -14.10
CA LEU A 159 -14.14 -7.43 -14.64
C LEU A 159 -14.88 -7.87 -15.91
N GLY A 160 -14.64 -9.09 -16.38
CA GLY A 160 -15.16 -9.60 -17.64
C GLY A 160 -14.40 -9.08 -18.86
N LYS A 161 -14.92 -9.39 -20.05
CA LYS A 161 -14.44 -8.83 -21.32
C LYS A 161 -15.36 -7.70 -21.74
N ALA A 162 -14.79 -6.57 -22.15
CA ALA A 162 -15.59 -5.52 -22.78
C ALA A 162 -16.18 -6.06 -24.10
N SER A 163 -17.49 -5.89 -24.29
CA SER A 163 -18.11 -6.15 -25.59
C SER A 163 -17.87 -4.96 -26.51
N VAL A 164 -17.60 -5.24 -27.78
CA VAL A 164 -17.42 -4.20 -28.79
C VAL A 164 -18.72 -3.43 -28.97
N GLU A 165 -19.84 -4.15 -28.92
CA GLU A 165 -21.20 -3.61 -28.98
C GLU A 165 -21.51 -2.72 -27.78
N GLY A 166 -21.20 -3.18 -26.56
CA GLY A 166 -21.42 -2.39 -25.35
C GLY A 166 -20.54 -1.14 -25.27
N PHE A 167 -19.32 -1.19 -25.83
CA PHE A 167 -18.51 0.00 -26.01
C PHE A 167 -19.16 0.97 -27.01
N ALA A 168 -19.60 0.50 -28.18
CA ALA A 168 -20.25 1.32 -29.18
C ALA A 168 -21.55 1.97 -28.65
N GLU A 169 -22.35 1.23 -27.89
CA GLU A 169 -23.56 1.73 -27.23
C GLU A 169 -23.27 2.80 -26.19
N ASN A 170 -22.23 2.63 -25.37
CA ASN A 170 -21.86 3.59 -24.33
C ASN A 170 -21.11 4.80 -24.88
N LYS A 171 -20.40 4.65 -26.01
CA LYS A 171 -19.64 5.74 -26.65
C LYS A 171 -20.51 6.96 -26.95
N LYS A 172 -21.81 6.79 -27.24
CA LYS A 172 -22.75 7.90 -27.46
C LYS A 172 -22.97 8.79 -26.23
N PHE A 173 -22.65 8.29 -25.03
CA PHE A 173 -22.73 9.02 -23.76
C PHE A 173 -21.37 9.50 -23.26
N MET A 174 -20.27 9.06 -23.87
CA MET A 174 -18.94 9.55 -23.54
C MET A 174 -18.75 10.89 -24.25
N SER A 175 -18.49 11.95 -23.47
CA SER A 175 -18.22 13.29 -24.04
C SER A 175 -16.96 13.21 -24.90
N ASN A 176 -17.03 13.74 -26.12
CA ASN A 176 -15.90 13.83 -27.06
C ASN A 176 -14.81 14.76 -26.54
#